data_AF-A0A514XE36-F1
#
_entry.id   AF-A0A514XE36-F1
#
_cell.length_a   1.000
_cell.length_b   1.000
_cell.length_c   1.000
_cell.angle_alpha   90.00
_cell.angle_beta   90.00
_cell.angle_gamma   90.00
#
_symmetry.space_group_name_H-M   'P 1'
#
loop_
_entity.id
_entity.type
_entity.pdbx_description
1 polymer ?
#
loop_
_entity_poly.entity_id
_entity_poly.type
_entity_poly.pdbx_seq_one_letter_code
_entity_poly.pdbx_strand_id
1 'polypeptide(L)'
;MQRIILAFALCVLSLVQIGCQSSDKSSILIIAADNLAVSDISCSPDTISGTKSGFQLLCNESVRFTHAFTTSTLSAPALSSIMTGLYPYEHNVRHNGAPGLAPEFELASEIAVHQEYRTSFFTGGPPIFRRSGLNQGFELFDDSLVPGFSNLFRPFKKNANSFMQWLRHDVGNGPFFSVLYAPDLQFTNTITTTELGETRNLSFESQIDEFDESLHELFMQMKTARRWDNTTVILVGLSGHENGDHRDLSTLNLHSENTQVALFIKPAQKKKTDQPIYWKVDQNVNLADLGKTLFEILGESVVENDNSDFPAHSLAGVLKSPVADWAEDRPFVLESGWSLWRNAGPLRTAAISHHVLYINDANPKLFNTLVDRMELNPLPLLQQSLLPTTNRIQALLKKNQFPSFTPPNEEWMARLSIPYDRWTRADQEPLLLRDLKRLSSSNNYHSLNILNWTAQVALNQKDWETLRTLGKKNNVTLWQYVADKNLNAKNLKNTDSCVELLSIKEIDSSHLKDCNDNLFIELVDWLRSDIRGLSKETQRKKFERSFKNYMLDQEIQRSNIALGMIWDTARENNYAPSRAELALHLPEYAKIRAQVYKSLATIDQEE
;
A
#
# COMPACT_ATOMS: atom_id res chain seq x y z
N MET A 1 -72.36 -3.76 10.50
CA MET A 1 -71.36 -2.94 11.23
C MET A 1 -70.16 -3.75 11.73
N GLN A 2 -70.34 -4.88 12.43
CA GLN A 2 -69.21 -5.70 12.93
C GLN A 2 -68.17 -6.14 11.88
N ARG A 3 -68.59 -6.52 10.66
CA ARG A 3 -67.66 -6.91 9.58
C ARG A 3 -66.81 -5.76 9.03
N ILE A 4 -67.32 -4.53 9.07
CA ILE A 4 -66.60 -3.33 8.61
C ILE A 4 -65.57 -2.91 9.66
N ILE A 5 -65.92 -3.03 10.95
CA ILE A 5 -65.01 -2.74 12.06
C ILE A 5 -63.84 -3.74 12.09
N LEU A 6 -64.12 -5.04 11.82
CA LEU A 6 -63.06 -6.06 11.76
C LEU A 6 -62.10 -5.82 10.59
N ALA A 7 -62.61 -5.48 9.41
CA ALA A 7 -61.79 -5.19 8.23
C ALA A 7 -60.93 -3.92 8.43
N PHE A 8 -61.48 -2.89 9.08
CA PHE A 8 -60.73 -1.67 9.39
C PHE A 8 -59.64 -1.92 10.45
N ALA A 9 -59.93 -2.75 11.47
CA ALA A 9 -58.94 -3.14 12.48
C ALA A 9 -57.81 -4.00 11.89
N LEU A 10 -58.11 -4.92 10.96
CA LEU A 10 -57.09 -5.68 10.23
C LEU A 10 -56.25 -4.80 9.29
N CYS A 11 -56.86 -3.81 8.62
CA CYS A 11 -56.13 -2.85 7.79
C CYS A 11 -55.19 -1.97 8.63
N VAL A 12 -55.65 -1.49 9.80
CA VAL A 12 -54.81 -0.70 10.71
C VAL A 12 -53.70 -1.56 11.33
N LEU A 13 -53.95 -2.81 11.71
CA LEU A 13 -52.89 -3.73 12.15
C LEU A 13 -51.86 -4.02 11.04
N SER A 14 -52.31 -4.13 9.78
CA SER A 14 -51.40 -4.32 8.63
C SER A 14 -50.58 -3.07 8.31
N LEU A 15 -51.15 -1.87 8.50
CA LEU A 15 -50.43 -0.59 8.34
C LEU A 15 -49.41 -0.35 9.45
N VAL A 16 -49.65 -0.85 10.67
CA VAL A 16 -48.68 -0.78 11.79
C VAL A 16 -47.49 -1.73 11.57
N GLN A 17 -47.66 -2.81 10.80
CA GLN A 17 -46.56 -3.73 10.43
C GLN A 17 -45.76 -3.25 9.20
N ILE A 18 -46.28 -2.30 8.41
CA ILE A 18 -45.58 -1.68 7.26
C ILE A 18 -44.84 -0.39 7.68
N GLY A 19 -44.96 0.03 8.93
CA GLY A 19 -44.03 1.00 9.49
C GLY A 19 -42.64 0.38 9.52
N CYS A 20 -41.83 0.64 8.49
CA CYS A 20 -40.40 0.35 8.50
C CYS A 20 -39.86 0.69 9.89
N GLN A 21 -39.48 -0.31 10.67
CA GLN A 21 -38.52 -0.08 11.74
C GLN A 21 -37.28 0.44 11.02
N SER A 22 -37.12 1.77 10.96
CA SER A 22 -35.82 2.33 10.62
C SER A 22 -34.88 1.78 11.68
N SER A 23 -34.05 0.80 11.32
CA SER A 23 -33.11 0.25 12.27
C SER A 23 -32.26 1.43 12.75
N ASP A 24 -32.27 1.69 14.05
CA ASP A 24 -31.57 2.78 14.73
C ASP A 24 -30.05 2.48 14.80
N LYS A 25 -29.54 1.75 13.78
CA LYS A 25 -28.17 1.26 13.65
C LYS A 25 -27.28 2.40 13.18
N SER A 26 -26.18 2.59 13.89
CA SER A 26 -25.12 3.51 13.50
C SER A 26 -24.35 2.95 12.33
N SER A 27 -23.95 3.80 11.39
CA SER A 27 -23.06 3.42 10.28
C SER A 27 -21.61 3.35 10.75
N ILE A 28 -20.74 2.68 9.99
CA ILE A 28 -19.31 2.54 10.29
C ILE A 28 -18.52 2.93 9.03
N LEU A 29 -17.59 3.87 9.19
CA LEU A 29 -16.65 4.29 8.16
C LEU A 29 -15.22 4.09 8.68
N ILE A 30 -14.44 3.28 7.99
CA ILE A 30 -13.02 3.06 8.25
C ILE A 30 -12.22 3.77 7.15
N ILE A 31 -11.26 4.59 7.54
CA ILE A 31 -10.30 5.25 6.67
C ILE A 31 -8.93 4.70 7.07
N ALA A 32 -8.37 3.84 6.22
CA ALA A 32 -7.10 3.16 6.46
C ALA A 32 -6.02 3.75 5.56
N ALA A 33 -4.97 4.31 6.15
CA ALA A 33 -3.87 4.95 5.41
C ALA A 33 -2.55 4.23 5.66
N ASP A 34 -1.75 4.00 4.61
CA ASP A 34 -0.35 3.63 4.80
C ASP A 34 0.49 4.85 5.18
N ASN A 35 1.60 4.62 5.88
CA ASN A 35 2.56 5.65 6.31
C ASN A 35 1.93 6.80 7.12
N LEU A 36 0.97 6.48 7.99
CA LEU A 36 0.34 7.45 8.90
C LEU A 36 0.67 7.07 10.35
N ALA A 37 1.77 7.62 10.85
CA ALA A 37 2.20 7.45 12.22
C ALA A 37 1.38 8.31 13.19
N VAL A 38 1.38 7.96 14.47
CA VAL A 38 0.74 8.78 15.50
C VAL A 38 1.38 10.17 15.62
N SER A 39 2.67 10.28 15.31
CA SER A 39 3.45 11.53 15.36
C SER A 39 3.11 12.53 14.26
N ASP A 40 2.48 12.06 13.17
CA ASP A 40 2.15 12.91 12.02
C ASP A 40 0.94 13.81 12.30
N ILE A 41 0.20 13.53 13.38
CA ILE A 41 -1.04 14.23 13.72
C ILE A 41 -0.86 15.03 15.03
N SER A 42 -0.94 16.35 14.91
CA SER A 42 -0.93 17.28 16.05
C SER A 42 -2.36 17.65 16.47
N CYS A 43 -2.73 17.35 17.72
CA CYS A 43 -4.01 17.77 18.32
C CYS A 43 -3.86 19.02 19.22
N SER A 44 -2.88 19.89 18.95
CA SER A 44 -2.64 21.08 19.77
C SER A 44 -3.79 22.09 19.61
N PRO A 45 -4.25 22.75 20.71
CA PRO A 45 -5.31 23.75 20.64
C PRO A 45 -4.90 25.05 19.94
N ASP A 46 -3.59 25.26 19.70
CA ASP A 46 -3.02 26.42 19.00
C ASP A 46 -3.13 26.34 17.47
N THR A 47 -3.73 25.28 16.93
CA THR A 47 -4.01 25.20 15.49
C THR A 47 -4.95 26.34 15.10
N ILE A 48 -4.51 27.15 14.12
CA ILE A 48 -5.12 28.41 13.73
C ILE A 48 -6.62 28.23 13.48
N SER A 49 -7.46 28.93 14.26
CA SER A 49 -8.91 28.98 14.05
C SER A 49 -9.21 29.41 12.61
N GLY A 50 -9.78 28.51 11.80
CA GLY A 50 -10.08 28.73 10.39
C GLY A 50 -9.34 27.82 9.40
N THR A 51 -8.36 27.01 9.83
CA THR A 51 -7.75 25.99 8.96
C THR A 51 -8.70 24.82 8.72
N LYS A 52 -8.77 24.37 7.46
CA LYS A 52 -9.58 23.23 7.04
C LYS A 52 -8.83 21.93 7.34
N SER A 53 -8.94 21.47 8.58
CA SER A 53 -8.27 20.25 9.05
C SER A 53 -9.29 19.18 9.43
N GLY A 54 -9.18 18.00 8.84
CA GLY A 54 -9.92 16.80 9.19
C GLY A 54 -9.37 16.15 10.45
N PHE A 55 -8.06 16.19 10.64
CA PHE A 55 -7.38 15.75 11.86
C PHE A 55 -7.86 16.55 13.07
N GLN A 56 -7.96 17.89 12.96
CA GLN A 56 -8.45 18.70 14.07
C GLN A 56 -9.93 18.39 14.41
N LEU A 57 -10.75 18.08 13.41
CA LEU A 57 -12.12 17.60 13.64
C LEU A 57 -12.12 16.28 14.42
N LEU A 58 -11.26 15.33 14.05
CA LEU A 58 -11.12 14.06 14.78
C LEU A 58 -10.57 14.27 16.19
N CYS A 59 -9.56 15.12 16.38
CA CYS A 59 -9.02 15.45 17.71
C CYS A 59 -10.10 15.97 18.67
N ASN A 60 -11.12 16.66 18.16
CA ASN A 60 -12.18 17.29 18.95
C ASN A 60 -13.46 16.43 19.07
N GLU A 61 -13.56 15.33 18.33
CA GLU A 61 -14.77 14.49 18.28
C GLU A 61 -14.48 12.98 18.35
N SER A 62 -13.27 12.58 18.74
CA SER A 62 -12.85 11.17 18.81
C SER A 62 -12.16 10.80 20.12
N VAL A 63 -12.19 9.50 20.42
CA VAL A 63 -11.20 8.87 21.28
C VAL A 63 -9.90 8.70 20.49
N ARG A 64 -8.80 9.25 21.00
CA ARG A 64 -7.47 9.16 20.40
C ARG A 64 -6.59 8.20 21.18
N PHE A 65 -5.97 7.26 20.49
CA PHE A 65 -5.04 6.30 21.07
C PHE A 65 -3.60 6.74 20.78
N THR A 66 -2.82 7.00 21.82
CA THR A 66 -1.41 7.43 21.66
C THR A 66 -0.45 6.27 21.42
N HIS A 67 -0.82 5.06 21.81
CA HIS A 67 0.02 3.87 21.75
C HIS A 67 -0.67 2.76 20.95
N ALA A 68 -1.18 3.10 19.75
CA ALA A 68 -1.72 2.12 18.82
C ALA A 68 -0.62 1.56 17.93
N PHE A 69 -0.54 0.23 17.83
CA PHE A 69 0.47 -0.46 17.05
C PHE A 69 -0.14 -1.32 15.94
N THR A 70 0.45 -1.26 14.74
CA THR A 70 0.08 -2.17 13.64
C THR A 70 0.47 -3.62 13.94
N THR A 71 -0.31 -4.60 13.46
CA THR A 71 0.12 -6.01 13.53
C THR A 71 1.25 -6.32 12.57
N SER A 72 1.36 -5.56 11.48
CA SER A 72 2.38 -5.76 10.46
C SER A 72 2.75 -4.48 9.75
N THR A 73 4.00 -4.36 9.35
CA THR A 73 4.50 -3.24 8.53
C THR A 73 4.03 -3.31 7.07
N LEU A 74 3.24 -4.32 6.71
CA LEU A 74 2.67 -4.51 5.37
C LEU A 74 1.15 -4.32 5.42
N SER A 75 0.61 -3.62 4.42
CA SER A 75 -0.79 -3.16 4.40
C SER A 75 -1.81 -4.31 4.40
N ALA A 76 -1.59 -5.36 3.61
CA ALA A 76 -2.54 -6.48 3.50
C ALA A 76 -2.68 -7.28 4.82
N PRO A 77 -1.59 -7.71 5.49
CA PRO A 77 -1.72 -8.36 6.79
C PRO A 77 -2.28 -7.42 7.86
N ALA A 78 -1.87 -6.15 7.91
CA ALA A 78 -2.42 -5.17 8.87
C ALA A 78 -3.95 -5.00 8.71
N LEU A 79 -4.42 -4.80 7.48
CA LEU A 79 -5.84 -4.64 7.21
C LEU A 79 -6.63 -5.94 7.40
N SER A 80 -6.02 -7.10 7.15
CA SER A 80 -6.62 -8.41 7.48
C SER A 80 -6.86 -8.54 8.99
N SER A 81 -5.92 -8.09 9.83
CA SER A 81 -6.10 -8.08 11.27
C SER A 81 -7.24 -7.17 11.72
N ILE A 82 -7.36 -5.98 11.12
CA ILE A 82 -8.51 -5.08 11.39
C ILE A 82 -9.82 -5.76 10.99
N MET A 83 -9.87 -6.43 9.84
CA MET A 83 -11.11 -7.01 9.33
C MET A 83 -11.52 -8.31 10.02
N THR A 84 -10.59 -9.03 10.66
CA THR A 84 -10.84 -10.34 11.30
C THR A 84 -10.73 -10.32 12.83
N GLY A 85 -10.07 -9.31 13.41
CA GLY A 85 -9.71 -9.29 14.82
C GLY A 85 -8.72 -10.37 15.23
N LEU A 86 -7.94 -10.89 14.27
CA LEU A 86 -6.92 -11.91 14.44
C LEU A 86 -5.53 -11.35 14.11
N TYR A 87 -4.48 -11.92 14.66
CA TYR A 87 -3.12 -11.59 14.26
C TYR A 87 -2.75 -12.23 12.91
N PRO A 88 -1.73 -11.70 12.20
CA PRO A 88 -1.20 -12.29 10.97
C PRO A 88 -0.92 -13.78 11.06
N TYR A 89 -0.44 -14.26 12.20
CA TYR A 89 -0.17 -15.68 12.41
C TYR A 89 -1.38 -16.58 12.56
N GLU A 90 -2.53 -16.00 12.88
CA GLU A 90 -3.80 -16.71 13.05
C GLU A 90 -4.57 -16.74 11.73
N HIS A 91 -4.61 -15.62 11.00
CA HIS A 91 -5.29 -15.52 9.70
C HIS A 91 -4.41 -15.84 8.48
N ASN A 92 -3.14 -16.21 8.70
CA ASN A 92 -2.16 -16.66 7.70
C ASN A 92 -1.76 -15.68 6.58
N VAL A 93 -2.25 -14.44 6.59
CA VAL A 93 -1.76 -13.39 5.69
C VAL A 93 -0.59 -12.72 6.37
N ARG A 94 0.61 -12.86 5.81
CA ARG A 94 1.87 -12.30 6.38
C ARG A 94 2.53 -11.26 5.47
N HIS A 95 2.02 -11.11 4.25
CA HIS A 95 2.60 -10.25 3.22
C HIS A 95 1.55 -9.81 2.20
N ASN A 96 1.92 -8.86 1.34
CA ASN A 96 1.04 -8.26 0.33
C ASN A 96 0.79 -9.13 -0.92
N GLY A 97 1.56 -10.22 -1.10
CA GLY A 97 1.40 -11.12 -2.23
C GLY A 97 0.28 -12.15 -2.08
N ALA A 98 -0.09 -12.77 -3.21
CA ALA A 98 -1.02 -13.90 -3.27
C ALA A 98 -0.60 -15.09 -2.37
N PRO A 99 -1.54 -15.92 -1.88
CA PRO A 99 -2.97 -15.96 -2.25
C PRO A 99 -3.87 -14.95 -1.53
N GLY A 100 -3.37 -14.16 -0.58
CA GLY A 100 -4.18 -13.26 0.25
C GLY A 100 -4.95 -14.00 1.35
N LEU A 101 -5.98 -13.35 1.91
CA LEU A 101 -6.83 -13.89 2.97
C LEU A 101 -7.74 -14.98 2.41
N ALA A 102 -7.77 -16.11 3.11
CA ALA A 102 -8.54 -17.28 2.71
C ALA A 102 -10.02 -17.14 3.15
N PRO A 103 -10.97 -17.74 2.41
CA PRO A 103 -12.40 -17.49 2.62
C PRO A 103 -13.00 -18.15 3.87
N GLU A 104 -12.25 -18.97 4.59
CA GLU A 104 -12.68 -19.54 5.87
C GLU A 104 -12.61 -18.56 7.04
N PHE A 105 -11.91 -17.43 6.88
CA PHE A 105 -11.85 -16.38 7.89
C PHE A 105 -13.01 -15.41 7.68
N GLU A 106 -13.91 -15.33 8.65
CA GLU A 106 -15.03 -14.38 8.65
C GLU A 106 -14.53 -12.95 8.86
N LEU A 107 -15.01 -12.02 8.03
CA LEU A 107 -14.68 -10.59 8.15
C LEU A 107 -15.82 -9.80 8.81
N ALA A 108 -15.45 -8.68 9.43
CA ALA A 108 -16.39 -7.68 9.94
C ALA A 108 -17.38 -7.19 8.85
N SER A 109 -16.97 -7.17 7.58
CA SER A 109 -17.85 -6.85 6.46
C SER A 109 -18.95 -7.90 6.23
N GLU A 110 -18.65 -9.19 6.44
CA GLU A 110 -19.64 -10.27 6.32
C GLU A 110 -20.65 -10.21 7.46
N ILE A 111 -20.18 -9.98 8.68
CA ILE A 111 -21.04 -9.70 9.83
C ILE A 111 -21.92 -8.48 9.56
N ALA A 112 -21.36 -7.41 9.00
CA ALA A 112 -22.14 -6.23 8.63
C ALA A 112 -23.25 -6.56 7.61
N VAL A 113 -22.98 -7.40 6.61
CA VAL A 113 -24.01 -7.89 5.68
C VAL A 113 -25.09 -8.69 6.41
N HIS A 114 -24.71 -9.59 7.33
CA HIS A 114 -25.68 -10.32 8.16
C HIS A 114 -26.54 -9.40 9.03
N GLN A 115 -25.97 -8.25 9.42
CA GLN A 115 -26.65 -7.19 10.15
C GLN A 115 -27.34 -6.16 9.24
N GLU A 116 -27.55 -6.48 7.96
CA GLU A 116 -28.29 -5.66 6.98
C GLU A 116 -27.65 -4.29 6.70
N TYR A 117 -26.34 -4.17 6.86
CA TYR A 117 -25.59 -2.99 6.41
C TYR A 117 -25.36 -3.06 4.90
N ARG A 118 -25.43 -1.91 4.23
CA ARG A 118 -24.83 -1.77 2.89
C ARG A 118 -23.32 -1.71 3.02
N THR A 119 -22.57 -2.46 2.23
CA THR A 119 -21.12 -2.60 2.43
C THR A 119 -20.32 -2.15 1.21
N SER A 120 -19.29 -1.32 1.45
CA SER A 120 -18.41 -0.86 0.37
C SER A 120 -16.93 -0.83 0.77
N PHE A 121 -16.07 -1.10 -0.20
CA PHE A 121 -14.62 -0.92 -0.11
C PHE A 121 -14.17 -0.09 -1.31
N PHE A 122 -13.49 1.03 -1.06
CA PHE A 122 -12.86 1.83 -2.10
C PHE A 122 -11.35 1.76 -1.93
N THR A 123 -10.64 1.12 -2.87
CA THR A 123 -9.17 1.05 -2.81
C THR A 123 -8.53 2.24 -3.52
N GLY A 124 -7.49 2.80 -2.91
CA GLY A 124 -6.59 3.74 -3.57
C GLY A 124 -5.60 3.06 -4.52
N GLY A 125 -5.46 1.73 -4.51
CA GLY A 125 -4.59 0.99 -5.41
C GLY A 125 -3.65 0.01 -4.70
N PRO A 126 -2.42 -0.18 -5.17
CA PRO A 126 -1.54 -1.21 -4.65
C PRO A 126 -1.11 -0.93 -3.19
N PRO A 127 -0.91 -1.97 -2.37
CA PRO A 127 -1.04 -3.39 -2.70
C PRO A 127 -2.47 -3.95 -2.57
N ILE A 128 -3.45 -3.15 -2.13
CA ILE A 128 -4.80 -3.64 -1.79
C ILE A 128 -5.71 -3.68 -3.02
N PHE A 129 -5.91 -4.88 -3.56
CA PHE A 129 -6.91 -5.17 -4.61
C PHE A 129 -7.73 -6.39 -4.20
N ARG A 130 -8.78 -6.78 -4.95
CA ARG A 130 -9.59 -7.99 -4.63
C ARG A 130 -8.75 -9.24 -4.39
N ARG A 131 -7.60 -9.39 -5.06
CA ARG A 131 -6.66 -10.51 -4.88
C ARG A 131 -6.10 -10.65 -3.46
N SER A 132 -6.23 -9.63 -2.60
CA SER A 132 -5.84 -9.71 -1.19
C SER A 132 -6.80 -10.57 -0.35
N GLY A 133 -7.96 -10.98 -0.91
CA GLY A 133 -8.98 -11.74 -0.18
C GLY A 133 -9.84 -10.89 0.75
N LEU A 134 -9.64 -9.57 0.78
CA LEU A 134 -10.39 -8.63 1.63
C LEU A 134 -11.73 -8.19 1.03
N ASN A 135 -12.11 -8.72 -0.14
CA ASN A 135 -13.37 -8.36 -0.81
C ASN A 135 -14.60 -9.09 -0.27
N GLN A 136 -14.42 -10.00 0.70
CA GLN A 136 -15.49 -10.77 1.32
C GLN A 136 -16.44 -9.85 2.08
N GLY A 137 -17.75 -10.09 1.99
CA GLY A 137 -18.76 -9.27 2.65
C GLY A 137 -18.93 -7.84 2.11
N PHE A 138 -18.23 -7.44 1.05
CA PHE A 138 -18.43 -6.13 0.41
C PHE A 138 -19.31 -6.24 -0.84
N GLU A 139 -20.49 -5.60 -0.81
CA GLU A 139 -21.39 -5.51 -1.98
C GLU A 139 -20.74 -4.72 -3.11
N LEU A 140 -20.04 -3.63 -2.77
CA LEU A 140 -19.21 -2.85 -3.67
C LEU A 140 -17.75 -2.97 -3.24
N PHE A 141 -16.91 -3.57 -4.08
CA PHE A 141 -15.46 -3.46 -3.95
C PHE A 141 -14.93 -2.72 -5.17
N ASP A 142 -14.65 -1.43 -5.05
CA ASP A 142 -14.15 -0.58 -6.14
C ASP A 142 -12.63 -0.61 -6.18
N ASP A 143 -12.11 -1.42 -7.10
CA ASP A 143 -10.72 -1.48 -7.52
C ASP A 143 -10.54 -1.13 -9.00
N SER A 144 -11.47 -0.35 -9.59
CA SER A 144 -11.45 0.03 -11.00
C SER A 144 -10.44 1.16 -11.27
N LEU A 145 -9.19 0.96 -10.86
CA LEU A 145 -8.06 1.83 -11.15
C LEU A 145 -7.45 1.42 -12.49
N VAL A 146 -7.36 2.36 -13.41
CA VAL A 146 -6.54 2.23 -14.62
C VAL A 146 -5.22 2.97 -14.34
N PRO A 147 -4.09 2.27 -14.14
CA PRO A 147 -2.82 2.93 -13.90
C PRO A 147 -2.40 3.72 -15.14
N GLY A 148 -1.90 4.93 -14.92
CA GLY A 148 -1.29 5.79 -15.93
C GLY A 148 0.12 6.22 -15.52
N PHE A 149 0.86 6.83 -16.42
CA PHE A 149 2.25 7.25 -16.14
C PHE A 149 2.37 8.27 -15.01
N SER A 150 1.33 9.07 -14.81
CA SER A 150 1.25 10.08 -13.74
C SER A 150 0.38 9.65 -12.56
N ASN A 151 -0.34 8.53 -12.65
CA ASN A 151 -1.36 8.12 -11.69
C ASN A 151 -1.30 6.59 -11.50
N LEU A 152 -0.36 6.12 -10.67
CA LEU A 152 -0.27 4.69 -10.31
C LEU A 152 -1.24 4.28 -9.21
N PHE A 153 -1.89 5.25 -8.59
CA PHE A 153 -2.87 5.08 -7.53
C PHE A 153 -3.99 6.11 -7.71
N ARG A 154 -5.10 5.91 -6.99
CA ARG A 154 -6.24 6.80 -6.91
C ARG A 154 -6.15 7.59 -5.59
N PRO A 155 -6.02 8.93 -5.63
CA PRO A 155 -5.95 9.73 -4.42
C PRO A 155 -7.19 9.60 -3.52
N PHE A 156 -7.00 9.76 -2.21
CA PHE A 156 -8.05 9.64 -1.20
C PHE A 156 -9.26 10.54 -1.51
N LYS A 157 -9.05 11.77 -1.98
CA LYS A 157 -10.13 12.68 -2.40
C LYS A 157 -11.09 12.05 -3.42
N LYS A 158 -10.57 11.30 -4.40
CA LYS A 158 -11.39 10.60 -5.39
C LYS A 158 -12.16 9.43 -4.75
N ASN A 159 -11.56 8.71 -3.80
CA ASN A 159 -12.26 7.67 -3.02
C ASN A 159 -13.37 8.27 -2.15
N ALA A 160 -13.10 9.36 -1.44
CA ALA A 160 -14.08 10.08 -0.64
C ALA A 160 -15.28 10.56 -1.48
N ASN A 161 -15.02 11.10 -2.67
CA ASN A 161 -16.07 11.50 -3.61
C ASN A 161 -16.92 10.31 -4.10
N SER A 162 -16.27 9.20 -4.45
CA SER A 162 -16.94 7.97 -4.90
C SER A 162 -17.79 7.36 -3.79
N PHE A 163 -17.27 7.35 -2.56
CA PHE A 163 -18.01 6.96 -1.36
C PHE A 163 -19.24 7.84 -1.13
N MET A 164 -19.10 9.17 -1.18
CA MET A 164 -20.24 10.08 -1.01
C MET A 164 -21.28 9.92 -2.12
N GLN A 165 -20.85 9.57 -3.34
CA GLN A 165 -21.75 9.24 -4.44
C GLN A 165 -22.54 7.95 -4.16
N TRP A 166 -21.85 6.86 -3.81
CA TRP A 166 -22.46 5.59 -3.41
C TRP A 166 -23.43 5.76 -2.22
N LEU A 167 -23.01 6.52 -1.20
CA LEU A 167 -23.82 6.81 -0.02
C LEU A 167 -25.15 7.49 -0.38
N ARG A 168 -25.13 8.43 -1.33
CA ARG A 168 -26.32 9.16 -1.78
C ARG A 168 -27.23 8.32 -2.67
N HIS A 169 -26.67 7.55 -3.60
CA HIS A 169 -27.45 6.86 -4.64
C HIS A 169 -27.89 5.46 -4.23
N ASP A 170 -27.03 4.71 -3.56
CA ASP A 170 -27.22 3.27 -3.35
C ASP A 170 -27.67 2.95 -1.91
N VAL A 171 -27.26 3.74 -0.93
CA VAL A 171 -27.58 3.52 0.50
C VAL A 171 -28.79 4.33 0.96
N GLY A 172 -28.93 5.58 0.51
CA GLY A 172 -29.98 6.47 1.00
C GLY A 172 -29.84 6.71 2.51
N ASN A 173 -30.91 6.50 3.30
CA ASN A 173 -30.88 6.68 4.76
C ASN A 173 -30.52 5.40 5.54
N GLY A 174 -30.23 4.29 4.87
CA GLY A 174 -29.88 3.02 5.53
C GLY A 174 -28.50 3.04 6.20
N PRO A 175 -28.21 2.09 7.09
CA PRO A 175 -26.88 1.92 7.69
C PRO A 175 -25.88 1.40 6.66
N PHE A 176 -24.60 1.78 6.81
CA PHE A 176 -23.52 1.30 5.96
C PHE A 176 -22.27 0.92 6.76
N PHE A 177 -21.48 0.00 6.21
CA PHE A 177 -20.14 -0.35 6.66
C PHE A 177 -19.20 -0.13 5.48
N SER A 178 -18.31 0.86 5.56
CA SER A 178 -17.44 1.22 4.45
C SER A 178 -15.97 1.30 4.86
N VAL A 179 -15.09 0.86 3.97
CA VAL A 179 -13.64 1.03 4.08
C VAL A 179 -13.14 1.88 2.93
N LEU A 180 -12.39 2.95 3.23
CA LEU A 180 -11.63 3.75 2.28
C LEU A 180 -10.15 3.51 2.56
N TYR A 181 -9.44 2.92 1.59
CA TYR A 181 -8.01 2.70 1.69
C TYR A 181 -7.24 3.80 0.93
N ALA A 182 -6.24 4.38 1.59
CA ALA A 182 -5.48 5.54 1.13
C ALA A 182 -3.96 5.24 1.13
N PRO A 183 -3.34 4.95 -0.02
CA PRO A 183 -1.90 4.79 -0.13
C PRO A 183 -1.16 6.12 -0.37
N ASP A 184 -1.87 7.25 -0.36
CA ASP A 184 -1.40 8.58 -0.77
C ASP A 184 -0.03 8.96 -0.19
N LEU A 185 0.18 8.71 1.10
CA LEU A 185 1.40 9.08 1.83
C LEU A 185 2.65 8.25 1.42
N GLN A 186 2.48 7.18 0.64
CA GLN A 186 3.59 6.45 0.02
C GLN A 186 4.14 7.18 -1.21
N PHE A 187 3.36 8.07 -1.85
CA PHE A 187 3.68 8.67 -3.14
C PHE A 187 4.07 10.15 -3.04
N THR A 188 5.17 10.44 -2.35
CA THR A 188 5.66 11.79 -2.04
C THR A 188 6.07 12.64 -3.25
N ASN A 189 6.15 12.04 -4.44
CA ASN A 189 6.41 12.71 -5.71
C ASN A 189 5.13 13.05 -6.51
N THR A 190 3.95 12.84 -5.93
CA THR A 190 2.68 13.20 -6.55
C THR A 190 2.40 14.69 -6.33
N ILE A 191 2.01 15.38 -7.40
CA ILE A 191 1.66 16.80 -7.31
C ILE A 191 0.33 16.94 -6.56
N THR A 192 0.32 17.74 -5.50
CA THR A 192 -0.90 18.17 -4.80
C THR A 192 -1.09 19.68 -4.95
N THR A 193 -2.31 20.16 -4.71
CA THR A 193 -2.65 21.58 -4.91
C THR A 193 -3.46 22.12 -3.75
N THR A 194 -3.20 23.35 -3.33
CA THR A 194 -4.06 24.05 -2.40
C THR A 194 -5.45 24.27 -2.99
N GLU A 195 -6.42 24.63 -2.16
CA GLU A 195 -7.76 25.01 -2.63
C GLU A 195 -7.78 26.16 -3.64
N LEU A 196 -6.75 27.02 -3.61
CA LEU A 196 -6.57 28.12 -4.56
C LEU A 196 -5.92 27.65 -5.88
N GLY A 197 -5.60 26.36 -6.01
CA GLY A 197 -4.96 25.76 -7.17
C GLY A 197 -3.44 25.93 -7.19
N GLU A 198 -2.82 26.33 -6.08
CA GLU A 198 -1.36 26.49 -6.00
C GLU A 198 -0.69 25.13 -5.82
N THR A 199 0.30 24.82 -6.64
CA THR A 199 1.06 23.57 -6.55
C THR A 199 1.92 23.53 -5.28
N ARG A 200 1.79 22.46 -4.48
CA ARG A 200 2.67 22.21 -3.33
C ARG A 200 3.99 21.59 -3.78
N ASN A 201 4.96 21.59 -2.87
CA ASN A 201 6.24 20.92 -3.08
C ASN A 201 6.06 19.38 -3.09
N LEU A 202 7.00 18.66 -3.70
CA LEU A 202 7.03 17.20 -3.65
C LEU A 202 7.65 16.73 -2.33
N SER A 203 6.83 16.56 -1.31
CA SER A 203 7.26 16.10 0.02
C SER A 203 6.17 15.29 0.71
N PHE A 204 6.55 14.58 1.78
CA PHE A 204 5.61 13.85 2.64
C PHE A 204 4.61 14.80 3.30
N GLU A 205 5.09 15.95 3.80
CA GLU A 205 4.26 16.98 4.45
C GLU A 205 3.19 17.51 3.49
N SER A 206 3.54 17.70 2.21
CA SER A 206 2.58 18.15 1.20
C SER A 206 1.52 17.10 0.85
N GLN A 207 1.82 15.81 1.04
CA GLN A 207 0.81 14.74 0.95
C GLN A 207 -0.08 14.69 2.19
N ILE A 208 0.52 14.87 3.39
CA ILE A 208 -0.21 14.98 4.66
C ILE A 208 -1.20 16.14 4.62
N ASP A 209 -0.80 17.31 4.14
CA ASP A 209 -1.67 18.49 4.02
C ASP A 209 -2.87 18.22 3.08
N GLU A 210 -2.63 17.62 1.92
CA GLU A 210 -3.69 17.25 0.97
C GLU A 210 -4.64 16.20 1.57
N PHE A 211 -4.09 15.23 2.30
CA PHE A 211 -4.86 14.20 2.97
C PHE A 211 -5.74 14.80 4.08
N ASP A 212 -5.21 15.72 4.89
CA ASP A 212 -5.94 16.42 5.95
C ASP A 212 -7.08 17.29 5.40
N GLU A 213 -6.81 18.06 4.34
CA GLU A 213 -7.83 18.86 3.64
C GLU A 213 -8.92 17.96 3.04
N SER A 214 -8.54 16.82 2.44
CA SER A 214 -9.49 15.86 1.88
C SER A 214 -10.36 15.18 2.95
N LEU A 215 -9.78 14.89 4.13
CA LEU A 215 -10.53 14.41 5.30
C LEU A 215 -11.54 15.48 5.75
N HIS A 216 -11.10 16.74 5.84
CA HIS A 216 -11.98 17.85 6.18
C HIS A 216 -13.17 17.95 5.22
N GLU A 217 -12.91 17.93 3.92
CA GLU A 217 -13.95 17.97 2.89
C GLU A 217 -14.95 16.81 3.04
N LEU A 218 -14.48 15.57 3.22
CA LEU A 218 -15.34 14.40 3.44
C LEU A 218 -16.22 14.58 4.68
N PHE A 219 -15.64 14.96 5.81
CA PHE A 219 -16.37 15.10 7.07
C PHE A 219 -17.40 16.23 7.00
N MET A 220 -17.07 17.34 6.35
CA MET A 220 -18.02 18.42 6.11
C MET A 220 -19.17 17.98 5.20
N GLN A 221 -18.90 17.21 4.14
CA GLN A 221 -19.95 16.63 3.30
C GLN A 221 -20.86 15.68 4.09
N MET A 222 -20.30 14.85 4.97
CA MET A 222 -21.08 13.97 5.85
C MET A 222 -21.92 14.76 6.87
N LYS A 223 -21.40 15.87 7.41
CA LYS A 223 -22.15 16.78 8.31
C LYS A 223 -23.32 17.43 7.57
N THR A 224 -23.10 17.93 6.36
CA THR A 224 -24.16 18.50 5.50
C THR A 224 -25.23 17.46 5.15
N ALA A 225 -24.83 16.22 4.88
CA ALA A 225 -25.73 15.11 4.62
C ALA A 225 -26.41 14.55 5.90
N ARG A 226 -26.13 15.12 7.08
CA ARG A 226 -26.62 14.64 8.40
C ARG A 226 -26.27 13.18 8.69
N ARG A 227 -25.12 12.71 8.18
CA ARG A 227 -24.61 11.34 8.37
C ARG A 227 -23.54 11.26 9.45
N TRP A 228 -22.80 12.34 9.68
CA TRP A 228 -21.70 12.39 10.64
C TRP A 228 -22.06 11.90 12.04
N ASP A 229 -23.11 12.46 12.65
CA ASP A 229 -23.50 12.14 14.03
C ASP A 229 -23.84 10.65 14.20
N ASN A 230 -24.53 10.05 13.22
CA ASN A 230 -24.94 8.64 13.22
C ASN A 230 -23.89 7.68 12.61
N THR A 231 -22.66 8.14 12.39
CA THR A 231 -21.57 7.30 11.86
C THR A 231 -20.44 7.20 12.89
N THR A 232 -20.00 5.98 13.17
CA THR A 232 -18.71 5.72 13.80
C THR A 232 -17.62 5.87 12.75
N VAL A 233 -16.71 6.82 12.91
CA VAL A 233 -15.62 7.08 11.97
C VAL A 233 -14.31 6.66 12.61
N ILE A 234 -13.57 5.79 11.93
CA ILE A 234 -12.29 5.25 12.37
C ILE A 234 -11.23 5.72 11.37
N LEU A 235 -10.28 6.53 11.83
CA LEU A 235 -9.05 6.81 11.07
C LEU A 235 -7.93 5.95 11.66
N VAL A 236 -7.26 5.19 10.81
CA VAL A 236 -6.23 4.24 11.23
C VAL A 236 -5.06 4.23 10.25
N GLY A 237 -3.84 4.28 10.79
CA GLY A 237 -2.62 4.01 10.03
C GLY A 237 -2.34 2.50 9.96
N LEU A 238 -1.83 2.02 8.82
CA LEU A 238 -1.42 0.61 8.63
C LEU A 238 0.09 0.40 8.84
N SER A 239 0.86 1.46 8.61
CA SER A 239 2.30 1.60 8.87
C SER A 239 2.62 3.05 9.21
N GLY A 240 3.80 3.32 9.75
CA GLY A 240 4.29 4.66 10.05
C GLY A 240 5.16 5.24 8.94
N HIS A 241 5.53 6.52 9.09
CA HIS A 241 6.48 7.20 8.21
C HIS A 241 7.87 7.19 8.83
N GLU A 242 8.86 6.70 8.08
CA GLU A 242 10.25 6.60 8.55
C GLU A 242 11.07 7.82 8.16
N ASN A 243 11.81 8.36 9.14
CA ASN A 243 12.68 9.53 8.95
C ASN A 243 14.16 9.15 8.68
N GLY A 244 14.46 7.85 8.61
CA GLY A 244 15.80 7.33 8.32
C GLY A 244 16.72 7.24 9.54
N ASP A 245 16.17 7.28 10.75
CA ASP A 245 16.93 7.15 11.99
C ASP A 245 17.49 5.73 12.19
N HIS A 246 16.85 4.74 11.59
CA HIS A 246 17.25 3.33 11.62
C HIS A 246 17.87 2.89 10.29
N ARG A 247 18.80 1.92 10.36
CA ARG A 247 19.48 1.35 9.17
C ARG A 247 18.73 0.19 8.52
N ASP A 248 17.58 -0.18 9.10
CA ASP A 248 16.79 -1.30 8.63
C ASP A 248 16.05 -0.91 7.34
N LEU A 249 15.69 -1.89 6.51
CA LEU A 249 14.77 -1.64 5.41
C LEU A 249 13.40 -1.28 5.98
N SER A 250 12.75 -0.29 5.37
CA SER A 250 11.47 0.21 5.87
C SER A 250 10.43 -0.89 6.09
N THR A 251 10.33 -1.81 5.12
CA THR A 251 9.41 -2.94 5.19
C THR A 251 9.72 -3.94 6.32
N LEU A 252 10.94 -3.95 6.84
CA LEU A 252 11.38 -4.80 7.95
C LEU A 252 11.48 -4.05 9.27
N ASN A 253 11.26 -2.74 9.28
CA ASN A 253 11.48 -1.90 10.45
C ASN A 253 10.35 -2.11 11.48
N LEU A 254 10.65 -2.81 12.58
CA LEU A 254 9.72 -3.10 13.67
C LEU A 254 9.85 -2.10 14.84
N HIS A 255 10.50 -0.97 14.62
CA HIS A 255 10.58 0.13 15.59
C HIS A 255 9.28 0.94 15.62
N SER A 256 9.10 1.71 16.69
CA SER A 256 7.88 2.51 16.90
C SER A 256 7.65 3.56 15.81
N GLU A 257 8.69 4.09 15.16
CA GLU A 257 8.52 5.05 14.02
C GLU A 257 7.67 4.47 12.88
N ASN A 258 7.73 3.16 12.65
CA ASN A 258 6.99 2.47 11.59
C ASN A 258 5.79 1.67 12.13
N THR A 259 5.82 1.27 13.40
CA THR A 259 4.79 0.38 13.97
C THR A 259 3.76 1.10 14.83
N GLN A 260 4.07 2.28 15.38
CA GLN A 260 3.16 3.07 16.19
C GLN A 260 2.34 4.03 15.29
N VAL A 261 1.11 3.64 15.02
CA VAL A 261 0.25 4.24 13.99
C VAL A 261 -0.81 5.17 14.57
N ALA A 262 -1.35 6.07 13.75
CA ALA A 262 -2.50 6.86 14.12
C ALA A 262 -3.73 5.95 14.36
N LEU A 263 -4.48 6.18 15.44
CA LEU A 263 -5.78 5.57 15.66
C LEU A 263 -6.73 6.56 16.35
N PHE A 264 -7.79 6.92 15.64
CA PHE A 264 -8.87 7.77 16.13
C PHE A 264 -10.19 7.04 15.91
N ILE A 265 -11.03 6.99 16.95
CA ILE A 265 -12.37 6.42 16.87
C ILE A 265 -13.36 7.49 17.31
N LYS A 266 -14.08 8.09 16.35
CA LYS A 266 -15.25 8.93 16.59
C LYS A 266 -16.47 8.02 16.70
N PRO A 267 -17.04 7.78 17.88
CA PRO A 267 -18.23 6.95 18.00
C PRO A 267 -19.45 7.67 17.39
N ALA A 268 -20.42 6.91 16.87
CA ALA A 268 -21.74 7.45 16.57
C ALA A 268 -22.43 7.93 17.86
N GLN A 269 -22.99 9.14 17.84
CA GLN A 269 -23.65 9.74 18.98
C GLN A 269 -25.01 10.31 18.56
N LYS A 270 -26.05 9.98 19.32
CA LYS A 270 -27.34 10.67 19.17
C LYS A 270 -27.21 12.05 19.81
N LYS A 271 -27.81 13.07 19.18
CA LYS A 271 -27.78 14.50 19.57
C LYS A 271 -28.19 14.87 21.01
N LYS A 272 -28.43 13.91 21.91
CA LYS A 272 -28.85 14.14 23.30
C LYS A 272 -27.69 14.41 24.27
N THR A 273 -26.43 14.23 23.88
CA THR A 273 -25.26 14.62 24.69
C THR A 273 -24.76 15.99 24.24
N ASP A 274 -24.77 16.96 25.15
CA ASP A 274 -24.38 18.35 24.86
C ASP A 274 -22.88 18.55 24.55
N GLN A 275 -22.05 17.50 24.65
CA GLN A 275 -20.63 17.54 24.29
C GLN A 275 -20.17 16.32 23.48
N PRO A 276 -19.30 16.53 22.47
CA PRO A 276 -18.67 15.44 21.73
C PRO A 276 -17.77 14.61 22.65
N ILE A 277 -17.55 13.33 22.31
CA ILE A 277 -16.53 12.52 22.97
C ILE A 277 -15.16 12.96 22.45
N TYR A 278 -14.32 13.49 23.34
CA TYR A 278 -12.93 13.80 23.04
C TYR A 278 -12.06 13.48 24.26
N TRP A 279 -11.32 12.38 24.19
CA TRP A 279 -10.32 12.05 25.21
C TRP A 279 -9.21 11.18 24.63
N LYS A 280 -8.14 11.08 25.41
CA LYS A 280 -6.93 10.34 25.08
C LYS A 280 -6.90 9.03 25.86
N VAL A 281 -6.61 7.93 25.18
CA VAL A 281 -6.28 6.63 25.78
C VAL A 281 -4.77 6.44 25.67
N ASP A 282 -4.10 6.32 26.81
CA ASP A 282 -2.63 6.29 26.92
C ASP A 282 -2.09 4.92 27.30
N GLN A 283 -2.63 3.88 26.67
CA GLN A 283 -2.25 2.49 26.91
C GLN A 283 -2.11 1.75 25.59
N ASN A 284 -1.22 0.76 25.56
CA ASN A 284 -0.92 0.03 24.34
C ASN A 284 -2.16 -0.70 23.81
N VAL A 285 -2.42 -0.54 22.52
CA VAL A 285 -3.41 -1.28 21.74
C VAL A 285 -2.77 -1.74 20.44
N ASN A 286 -3.31 -2.80 19.87
CA ASN A 286 -2.86 -3.38 18.61
C ASN A 286 -4.02 -3.40 17.60
N LEU A 287 -3.75 -3.38 16.29
CA LEU A 287 -4.84 -3.35 15.29
C LEU A 287 -5.74 -4.61 15.30
N ALA A 288 -5.31 -5.73 15.88
CA ALA A 288 -6.21 -6.85 16.16
C ALA A 288 -7.32 -6.49 17.18
N ASP A 289 -7.03 -5.60 18.14
CA ASP A 289 -7.99 -5.07 19.11
C ASP A 289 -9.08 -4.25 18.40
N LEU A 290 -8.69 -3.46 17.39
CA LEU A 290 -9.63 -2.73 16.56
C LEU A 290 -10.58 -3.70 15.83
N GLY A 291 -10.07 -4.82 15.31
CA GLY A 291 -10.93 -5.83 14.69
C GLY A 291 -11.91 -6.48 15.66
N LYS A 292 -11.48 -6.81 16.89
CA LYS A 292 -12.40 -7.25 17.96
C LYS A 292 -13.45 -6.20 18.29
N THR A 293 -13.06 -4.93 18.29
CA THR A 293 -13.98 -3.81 18.51
C THR A 293 -15.03 -3.73 17.40
N LEU A 294 -14.67 -3.96 16.13
CA LEU A 294 -15.62 -3.98 15.02
C LEU A 294 -16.66 -5.08 15.17
N PHE A 295 -16.24 -6.29 15.56
CA PHE A 295 -17.14 -7.41 15.81
C PHE A 295 -18.14 -7.08 16.93
N GLU A 296 -17.68 -6.51 18.05
CA GLU A 296 -18.57 -6.09 19.15
C GLU A 296 -19.55 -5.00 18.72
N ILE A 297 -19.10 -3.98 17.98
CA ILE A 297 -19.97 -2.90 17.50
C ILE A 297 -21.04 -3.43 16.53
N LEU A 298 -20.71 -4.45 15.74
CA LEU A 298 -21.64 -5.13 14.84
C LEU A 298 -22.59 -6.11 15.56
N GLY A 299 -22.48 -6.25 16.88
CA GLY A 299 -23.40 -7.01 17.71
C GLY A 299 -23.02 -8.47 17.92
N GLU A 300 -21.82 -8.88 17.52
CA GLU A 300 -21.29 -10.20 17.88
C GLU A 300 -20.83 -10.23 19.33
N SER A 301 -21.08 -11.36 20.00
CA SER A 301 -20.52 -11.59 21.32
C SER A 301 -19.04 -11.89 21.19
N VAL A 302 -18.19 -10.93 21.51
CA VAL A 302 -16.75 -11.14 21.54
C VAL A 302 -16.41 -11.93 22.80
N VAL A 303 -16.06 -13.21 22.63
CA VAL A 303 -15.49 -14.01 23.71
C VAL A 303 -14.02 -13.63 23.85
N GLU A 304 -13.69 -12.90 24.91
CA GLU A 304 -12.30 -12.69 25.31
C GLU A 304 -11.67 -14.05 25.62
N ASN A 305 -10.66 -14.44 24.83
CA ASN A 305 -9.92 -15.66 25.08
C ASN A 305 -8.67 -15.32 25.90
N ASP A 306 -8.84 -15.21 27.21
CA ASP A 306 -7.76 -14.95 28.18
C ASP A 306 -6.65 -16.00 28.14
N ASN A 307 -6.89 -17.17 27.51
CA ASN A 307 -5.89 -18.22 27.33
C ASN A 307 -5.03 -18.05 26.07
N SER A 308 -5.28 -17.02 25.24
CA SER A 308 -4.39 -16.69 24.13
C SER A 308 -3.04 -16.17 24.63
N ASP A 309 -1.97 -16.55 23.94
CA ASP A 309 -0.63 -16.04 24.23
C ASP A 309 -0.49 -14.54 23.94
N PHE A 310 -1.26 -14.05 22.96
CA PHE A 310 -1.38 -12.65 22.58
C PHE A 310 -2.89 -12.33 22.48
N PRO A 311 -3.57 -12.05 23.61
CA PRO A 311 -5.02 -11.82 23.59
C PRO A 311 -5.33 -10.48 22.93
N ALA A 312 -6.21 -10.49 21.93
CA ALA A 312 -6.81 -9.27 21.38
C ALA A 312 -8.02 -8.84 22.24
N HIS A 313 -8.14 -7.55 22.52
CA HIS A 313 -9.11 -6.96 23.44
C HIS A 313 -10.02 -5.98 22.71
N SER A 314 -11.31 -5.93 23.04
CA SER A 314 -12.20 -4.93 22.42
C SER A 314 -12.00 -3.55 23.05
N LEU A 315 -11.89 -2.52 22.22
CA LEU A 315 -11.76 -1.12 22.64
C LEU A 315 -13.12 -0.45 22.90
N ALA A 316 -14.24 -1.18 22.79
CA ALA A 316 -15.58 -0.61 22.92
C ALA A 316 -15.84 0.02 24.31
N GLY A 317 -15.21 -0.51 25.36
CA GLY A 317 -15.27 0.04 26.71
C GLY A 317 -14.76 1.49 26.77
N VAL A 318 -13.59 1.75 26.15
CA VAL A 318 -12.98 3.08 26.17
C VAL A 318 -13.67 4.11 25.29
N LEU A 319 -14.61 3.68 24.44
CA LEU A 319 -15.48 4.58 23.69
C LEU A 319 -16.62 5.16 24.55
N LYS A 320 -16.87 4.58 25.73
CA LYS A 320 -17.91 5.03 26.67
C LYS A 320 -17.31 5.73 27.89
N SER A 321 -16.06 5.41 28.25
CA SER A 321 -15.33 5.92 29.41
C SER A 321 -13.86 6.12 29.04
N PRO A 322 -13.15 7.15 29.54
CA PRO A 322 -11.73 7.33 29.25
C PRO A 322 -10.80 6.30 29.92
N VAL A 323 -11.34 5.40 30.75
CA VAL A 323 -10.56 4.42 31.52
C VAL A 323 -10.44 3.12 30.72
N ALA A 324 -9.21 2.73 30.43
CA ALA A 324 -8.89 1.43 29.82
C ALA A 324 -9.15 0.29 30.82
N ASP A 325 -9.70 -0.81 30.31
CA ASP A 325 -10.12 -1.98 31.07
C ASP A 325 -9.24 -3.22 30.80
N TRP A 326 -8.18 -3.09 30.00
CA TRP A 326 -7.17 -4.13 29.78
C TRP A 326 -5.91 -3.92 30.62
N ALA A 327 -5.10 -4.97 30.76
CA ALA A 327 -3.84 -4.91 31.52
C ALA A 327 -2.76 -4.09 30.80
N GLU A 328 -2.01 -3.26 31.53
CA GLU A 328 -0.91 -2.43 30.98
C GLU A 328 0.25 -3.27 30.44
N ASP A 329 0.47 -4.47 31.01
CA ASP A 329 1.54 -5.39 30.64
C ASP A 329 1.08 -6.46 29.64
N ARG A 330 -0.15 -6.35 29.08
CA ARG A 330 -0.67 -7.27 28.07
C ARG A 330 0.30 -7.33 26.87
N PRO A 331 0.83 -8.51 26.52
CA PRO A 331 1.74 -8.64 25.40
C PRO A 331 0.99 -8.69 24.07
N PHE A 332 1.57 -8.11 23.03
CA PHE A 332 1.16 -8.31 21.64
C PHE A 332 2.38 -8.44 20.73
N VAL A 333 2.14 -8.99 19.53
CA VAL A 333 3.17 -9.29 18.54
C VAL A 333 3.03 -8.39 17.30
N LEU A 334 4.18 -8.00 16.76
CA LEU A 334 4.34 -7.27 15.50
C LEU A 334 5.16 -8.15 14.56
N GLU A 335 4.84 -8.15 13.26
CA GLU A 335 5.62 -8.93 12.30
C GLU A 335 5.77 -8.28 10.92
N SER A 336 6.84 -8.66 10.22
CA SER A 336 7.01 -8.40 8.80
C SER A 336 7.36 -9.69 8.07
N GLY A 337 6.45 -10.13 7.20
CA GLY A 337 6.67 -11.23 6.27
C GLY A 337 7.39 -10.82 4.99
N TRP A 338 7.92 -9.60 4.90
CA TRP A 338 8.55 -9.10 3.68
C TRP A 338 9.75 -9.95 3.22
N SER A 339 10.65 -10.29 4.14
CA SER A 339 11.83 -11.11 3.87
C SER A 339 11.45 -12.53 3.44
N LEU A 340 10.45 -13.11 4.10
CA LEU A 340 9.90 -14.41 3.72
C LEU A 340 9.34 -14.37 2.30
N TRP A 341 8.54 -13.35 1.99
CA TRP A 341 7.93 -13.17 0.67
C TRP A 341 8.95 -13.00 -0.45
N ARG A 342 10.02 -12.23 -0.18
CA ARG A 342 11.09 -11.96 -1.15
C ARG A 342 12.18 -13.03 -1.19
N ASN A 343 12.00 -14.14 -0.46
CA ASN A 343 13.02 -15.18 -0.30
C ASN A 343 14.38 -14.60 0.13
N ALA A 344 14.32 -13.59 1.00
CA ALA A 344 15.45 -12.81 1.51
C ALA A 344 15.83 -13.19 2.95
N GLY A 345 14.97 -13.94 3.66
CA GLY A 345 15.18 -14.38 5.03
C GLY A 345 13.90 -14.92 5.68
N PRO A 346 13.94 -15.30 6.96
CA PRO A 346 12.74 -15.71 7.70
C PRO A 346 11.83 -14.52 8.00
N LEU A 347 10.64 -14.80 8.55
CA LEU A 347 9.75 -13.79 9.16
C LEU A 347 10.52 -12.99 10.22
N ARG A 348 10.35 -11.66 10.24
CA ARG A 348 10.84 -10.82 11.35
C ARG A 348 9.71 -10.55 12.33
N THR A 349 9.97 -10.68 13.62
CA THR A 349 8.96 -10.47 14.67
C THR A 349 9.49 -9.63 15.81
N ALA A 350 8.61 -8.86 16.42
CA ALA A 350 8.85 -8.15 17.66
C ALA A 350 7.64 -8.33 18.59
N ALA A 351 7.84 -8.12 19.88
CA ALA A 351 6.74 -8.11 20.83
C ALA A 351 6.88 -6.92 21.77
N ILE A 352 5.73 -6.36 22.14
CA ILE A 352 5.64 -5.25 23.09
C ILE A 352 4.84 -5.72 24.31
N SER A 353 5.32 -5.37 25.50
CA SER A 353 4.58 -5.50 26.76
C SER A 353 4.99 -4.36 27.67
N HIS A 354 4.00 -3.61 28.17
CA HIS A 354 4.22 -2.36 28.88
C HIS A 354 5.12 -1.41 28.06
N HIS A 355 6.23 -0.91 28.61
CA HIS A 355 7.18 -0.04 27.93
C HIS A 355 8.38 -0.79 27.33
N VAL A 356 8.25 -2.10 27.08
CA VAL A 356 9.34 -2.94 26.57
C VAL A 356 9.06 -3.35 25.14
N LEU A 357 9.96 -3.00 24.22
CA LEU A 357 10.02 -3.54 22.88
C LEU A 357 11.14 -4.58 22.80
N TYR A 358 10.80 -5.81 22.41
CA TYR A 358 11.75 -6.89 22.16
C TYR A 358 11.71 -7.29 20.68
N ILE A 359 12.80 -7.08 19.96
CA ILE A 359 12.94 -7.48 18.55
C ILE A 359 13.68 -8.82 18.50
N ASN A 360 13.03 -9.84 17.93
CA ASN A 360 13.49 -11.24 17.86
C ASN A 360 14.50 -11.47 16.73
N ASP A 361 15.54 -10.65 16.67
CA ASP A 361 16.67 -10.85 15.75
C ASP A 361 17.58 -11.98 16.27
N ALA A 362 18.44 -12.54 15.42
CA ALA A 362 19.44 -13.55 15.80
C ALA A 362 20.32 -13.07 16.96
N ASN A 363 20.57 -11.77 17.01
CA ASN A 363 21.03 -11.06 18.20
C ASN A 363 19.87 -10.18 18.69
N PRO A 364 19.05 -10.64 19.65
CA PRO A 364 17.84 -9.93 20.03
C PRO A 364 18.15 -8.54 20.58
N LYS A 365 17.27 -7.59 20.29
CA LYS A 365 17.38 -6.22 20.76
C LYS A 365 16.23 -5.92 21.73
N LEU A 366 16.55 -5.18 22.79
CA LEU A 366 15.61 -4.80 23.84
C LEU A 366 15.62 -3.29 23.97
N PHE A 367 14.47 -2.64 23.97
CA PHE A 367 14.34 -1.19 24.12
C PHE A 367 13.31 -0.86 25.19
N ASN A 368 13.48 0.31 25.80
CA ASN A 368 12.48 0.89 26.70
C ASN A 368 11.82 2.08 26.00
N THR A 369 10.59 1.89 25.55
CA THR A 369 9.85 2.85 24.71
C THR A 369 9.43 4.12 25.47
N LEU A 370 9.46 4.10 26.80
CA LEU A 370 9.14 5.27 27.62
C LEU A 370 10.29 6.29 27.66
N VAL A 371 11.52 5.80 27.83
CA VAL A 371 12.71 6.65 28.02
C VAL A 371 13.55 6.80 26.75
N ASP A 372 13.46 5.86 25.81
CA ASP A 372 14.12 5.88 24.50
C ASP A 372 13.07 5.82 23.39
N ARG A 373 12.39 6.96 23.16
CA ARG A 373 11.30 7.05 22.17
C ARG A 373 11.75 6.76 20.74
N MET A 374 13.01 7.00 20.43
CA MET A 374 13.60 6.74 19.12
C MET A 374 14.22 5.33 19.04
N GLU A 375 14.26 4.58 20.15
CA GLU A 375 14.73 3.19 20.18
C GLU A 375 16.12 3.00 19.54
N LEU A 376 17.02 3.98 19.76
CA LEU A 376 18.36 3.98 19.18
C LEU A 376 19.36 3.21 20.04
N ASN A 377 19.05 3.00 21.33
CA ASN A 377 19.99 2.50 22.33
C ASN A 377 19.50 1.17 22.92
N PRO A 378 19.90 0.02 22.34
CA PRO A 378 19.47 -1.27 22.86
C PRO A 378 20.02 -1.53 24.27
N LEU A 379 19.16 -2.04 25.14
CA LEU A 379 19.47 -2.42 26.52
C LEU A 379 20.02 -3.85 26.59
N PRO A 380 20.82 -4.18 27.63
CA PRO A 380 21.22 -5.55 27.90
C PRO A 380 20.01 -6.47 28.13
N LEU A 381 20.00 -7.67 27.54
CA LEU A 381 18.90 -8.63 27.72
C LEU A 381 18.69 -9.06 29.18
N LEU A 382 19.75 -9.01 30.00
CA LEU A 382 19.74 -9.33 31.43
C LEU A 382 19.47 -8.12 32.32
N GLN A 383 18.94 -7.02 31.77
CA GLN A 383 18.58 -5.83 32.55
C GLN A 383 17.57 -6.21 33.64
N GLN A 384 18.00 -6.16 34.90
CA GLN A 384 17.27 -6.73 36.04
C GLN A 384 15.85 -6.16 36.20
N SER A 385 15.65 -4.87 35.90
CA SER A 385 14.35 -4.19 35.98
C SER A 385 13.34 -4.65 34.94
N LEU A 386 13.78 -5.22 33.82
CA LEU A 386 12.92 -5.66 32.70
C LEU A 386 12.90 -7.18 32.52
N LEU A 387 13.78 -7.91 33.22
CA LEU A 387 14.01 -9.34 33.04
C LEU A 387 12.73 -10.20 33.13
N PRO A 388 11.77 -9.97 34.04
CA PRO A 388 10.51 -10.73 34.04
C PRO A 388 9.72 -10.57 32.74
N THR A 389 9.60 -9.34 32.24
CA THR A 389 8.91 -9.02 30.98
C THR A 389 9.64 -9.63 29.79
N THR A 390 10.97 -9.49 29.73
CA THR A 390 11.80 -10.08 28.67
C THR A 390 11.66 -11.60 28.64
N ASN A 391 11.73 -12.27 29.79
CA ASN A 391 11.57 -13.73 29.87
C ASN A 391 10.16 -14.17 29.43
N ARG A 392 9.12 -13.44 29.84
CA ARG A 392 7.74 -13.70 29.41
C ARG A 392 7.61 -13.60 27.89
N ILE A 393 8.10 -12.51 27.30
CA ILE A 393 8.08 -12.32 25.85
C ILE A 393 8.83 -13.46 25.13
N GLN A 394 10.05 -13.78 25.56
CA GLN A 394 10.83 -14.86 24.95
C GLN A 394 10.13 -16.21 25.03
N ALA A 395 9.46 -16.50 26.15
CA ALA A 395 8.67 -17.71 26.32
C ALA A 395 7.47 -17.76 25.35
N LEU A 396 6.74 -16.65 25.20
CA LEU A 396 5.61 -16.54 24.28
C LEU A 396 6.05 -16.71 22.82
N LEU A 397 7.13 -16.03 22.41
CA LEU A 397 7.66 -16.12 21.06
C LEU A 397 8.13 -17.55 20.73
N LYS A 398 8.83 -18.18 21.67
CA LYS A 398 9.28 -19.58 21.53
C LYS A 398 8.11 -20.56 21.49
N LYS A 399 7.09 -20.38 22.34
CA LYS A 399 5.89 -21.22 22.37
C LYS A 399 5.14 -21.18 21.03
N ASN A 400 5.06 -19.99 20.43
CA ASN A 400 4.43 -19.78 19.12
C ASN A 400 5.36 -20.05 17.91
N GLN A 401 6.55 -20.60 18.15
CA GLN A 401 7.49 -21.02 17.11
C GLN A 401 7.94 -19.90 16.16
N PHE A 402 7.98 -18.65 16.65
CA PHE A 402 8.50 -17.55 15.85
C PHE A 402 10.02 -17.69 15.66
N PRO A 403 10.52 -17.71 14.41
CA PRO A 403 11.95 -17.87 14.15
C PRO A 403 12.71 -16.61 14.56
N SER A 404 13.95 -16.78 15.05
CA SER A 404 14.85 -15.64 15.19
C SER A 404 15.24 -15.11 13.81
N PHE A 405 15.20 -13.80 13.65
CA PHE A 405 15.40 -13.16 12.37
C PHE A 405 16.87 -12.98 12.04
N THR A 406 17.28 -13.47 10.87
CA THR A 406 18.57 -13.14 10.27
C THR A 406 18.36 -12.08 9.20
N PRO A 407 19.04 -10.93 9.26
CA PRO A 407 18.93 -9.89 8.24
C PRO A 407 19.16 -10.42 6.82
N PRO A 408 18.53 -9.83 5.80
CA PRO A 408 18.85 -10.13 4.42
C PRO A 408 20.34 -9.95 4.14
N ASN A 409 20.84 -10.63 3.11
CA ASN A 409 22.22 -10.45 2.69
C ASN A 409 22.52 -8.98 2.33
N GLU A 410 23.80 -8.60 2.36
CA GLU A 410 24.24 -7.23 2.05
C GLU A 410 23.75 -6.74 0.68
N GLU A 411 23.52 -7.67 -0.24
CA GLU A 411 22.99 -7.38 -1.56
C GLU A 411 21.55 -6.83 -1.51
N TRP A 412 20.64 -7.45 -0.75
CA TRP A 412 19.29 -6.93 -0.55
C TRP A 412 19.29 -5.57 0.13
N MET A 413 20.10 -5.43 1.19
CA MET A 413 20.25 -4.16 1.90
C MET A 413 20.73 -3.06 0.97
N ALA A 414 21.76 -3.33 0.17
CA ALA A 414 22.35 -2.34 -0.74
C ALA A 414 21.42 -1.94 -1.90
N ARG A 415 20.61 -2.88 -2.43
CA ARG A 415 19.64 -2.60 -3.50
C ARG A 415 18.53 -1.67 -3.02
N LEU A 416 18.02 -1.91 -1.82
CA LEU A 416 16.84 -1.23 -1.27
C LEU A 416 17.20 -0.03 -0.39
N SER A 417 18.48 0.18 -0.08
CA SER A 417 18.95 1.40 0.57
C SER A 417 18.96 2.63 -0.34
N ILE A 418 18.73 2.46 -1.65
CA ILE A 418 18.66 3.60 -2.58
C ILE A 418 17.38 4.39 -2.26
N PRO A 419 17.49 5.68 -1.91
CA PRO A 419 16.32 6.47 -1.51
C PRO A 419 15.22 6.53 -2.58
N TYR A 420 13.96 6.63 -2.13
CA TYR A 420 12.77 6.71 -2.97
C TYR A 420 12.89 7.80 -4.07
N ASP A 421 13.36 8.99 -3.68
CA ASP A 421 13.48 10.16 -4.55
C ASP A 421 14.44 9.92 -5.73
N ARG A 422 15.47 9.08 -5.56
CA ARG A 422 16.38 8.65 -6.64
C ARG A 422 15.63 7.92 -7.74
N TRP A 423 14.70 7.07 -7.36
CA TRP A 423 13.92 6.28 -8.29
C TRP A 423 12.85 7.12 -8.95
N THR A 424 12.11 7.92 -8.21
CA THR A 424 10.82 8.45 -8.69
C THR A 424 10.87 9.86 -9.25
N ARG A 425 12.01 10.56 -9.12
CA ARG A 425 12.17 11.92 -9.64
C ARG A 425 13.16 11.99 -10.80
N ALA A 426 12.73 12.66 -11.88
CA ALA A 426 13.55 12.84 -13.08
C ALA A 426 14.85 13.62 -12.82
N ASP A 427 14.85 14.60 -11.91
CA ASP A 427 16.03 15.41 -11.58
C ASP A 427 17.09 14.62 -10.77
N GLN A 428 16.71 13.48 -10.18
CA GLN A 428 17.60 12.62 -9.41
C GLN A 428 18.14 11.42 -10.23
N GLU A 429 17.68 11.23 -11.46
CA GLU A 429 18.04 10.12 -12.33
C GLU A 429 19.56 9.99 -12.57
N PRO A 430 20.36 11.07 -12.77
CA PRO A 430 21.82 10.96 -12.87
C PRO A 430 22.48 10.39 -11.60
N LEU A 431 21.92 10.71 -10.42
CA LEU A 431 22.42 10.23 -9.14
C LEU A 431 22.02 8.76 -8.91
N LEU A 432 20.82 8.37 -9.32
CA LEU A 432 20.41 6.97 -9.38
C LEU A 432 21.38 6.14 -10.23
N LEU A 433 21.71 6.60 -11.45
CA LEU A 433 22.65 5.90 -12.32
C LEU A 433 24.03 5.75 -11.68
N ARG A 434 24.52 6.79 -11.00
CA ARG A 434 25.80 6.74 -10.27
C ARG A 434 25.76 5.66 -9.18
N ASP A 435 24.69 5.58 -8.42
CA ASP A 435 24.56 4.61 -7.32
C ASP A 435 24.44 3.18 -7.86
N LEU A 436 23.68 2.97 -8.94
CA LEU A 436 23.57 1.68 -9.64
C LEU A 436 24.90 1.23 -10.27
N LYS A 437 25.69 2.15 -10.84
CA LYS A 437 27.06 1.86 -11.33
C LYS A 437 27.99 1.40 -10.21
N ARG A 438 27.93 2.06 -9.05
CA ARG A 438 28.70 1.67 -7.86
C ARG A 438 28.33 0.26 -7.41
N LEU A 439 27.04 -0.05 -7.37
CA LEU A 439 26.55 -1.37 -6.99
C LEU A 439 26.94 -2.46 -8.00
N SER A 440 26.75 -2.22 -9.30
CA SER A 440 27.09 -3.19 -10.37
C SER A 440 28.60 -3.44 -10.54
N SER A 441 29.44 -2.49 -10.11
CA SER A 441 30.90 -2.62 -10.18
C SER A 441 31.50 -3.32 -8.96
N SER A 442 30.76 -3.43 -7.87
CA SER A 442 31.20 -4.13 -6.67
C SER A 442 31.29 -5.63 -6.92
N ASN A 443 32.46 -6.23 -6.68
CA ASN A 443 32.65 -7.69 -6.78
C ASN A 443 31.79 -8.49 -5.79
N ASN A 444 31.16 -7.82 -4.81
CA ASN A 444 30.32 -8.47 -3.82
C ASN A 444 28.87 -8.67 -4.30
N TYR A 445 28.45 -8.03 -5.41
CA TYR A 445 27.05 -8.01 -5.85
C TYR A 445 26.92 -8.51 -7.30
N HIS A 446 26.78 -9.82 -7.50
CA HIS A 446 26.50 -10.43 -8.81
C HIS A 446 25.00 -10.56 -9.07
N SER A 447 24.31 -9.42 -8.98
CA SER A 447 22.86 -9.33 -9.15
C SER A 447 22.46 -9.15 -10.61
N LEU A 448 21.66 -10.07 -11.15
CA LEU A 448 21.00 -9.85 -12.44
C LEU A 448 20.10 -8.60 -12.42
N ASN A 449 19.41 -8.35 -11.31
CA ASN A 449 18.52 -7.20 -11.16
C ASN A 449 19.27 -5.88 -11.22
N ILE A 450 20.37 -5.72 -10.47
CA ILE A 450 21.17 -4.49 -10.50
C ILE A 450 21.74 -4.26 -11.90
N LEU A 451 22.19 -5.31 -12.59
CA LEU A 451 22.67 -5.20 -13.97
C LEU A 451 21.56 -4.70 -14.90
N ASN A 452 20.37 -5.29 -14.82
CA ASN A 452 19.20 -4.90 -15.60
C ASN A 452 18.78 -3.45 -15.33
N TRP A 453 18.67 -3.06 -14.06
CA TRP A 453 18.30 -1.70 -13.65
C TRP A 453 19.35 -0.69 -14.13
N THR A 454 20.63 -1.01 -13.97
CA THR A 454 21.72 -0.13 -14.45
C THR A 454 21.66 0.02 -15.96
N ALA A 455 21.41 -1.07 -16.71
CA ALA A 455 21.27 -1.02 -18.16
C ALA A 455 20.04 -0.21 -18.60
N GLN A 456 18.89 -0.34 -17.91
CA GLN A 456 17.69 0.45 -18.19
C GLN A 456 17.95 1.94 -17.98
N VAL A 457 18.48 2.32 -16.82
CA VAL A 457 18.75 3.74 -16.52
C VAL A 457 19.85 4.31 -17.43
N ALA A 458 20.87 3.51 -17.78
CA ALA A 458 21.90 3.91 -18.76
C ALA A 458 21.30 4.12 -20.16
N LEU A 459 20.38 3.25 -20.59
CA LEU A 459 19.68 3.39 -21.87
C LEU A 459 18.85 4.69 -21.89
N ASN A 460 18.07 4.95 -20.85
CA ASN A 460 17.27 6.18 -20.69
C ASN A 460 18.13 7.44 -20.79
N GLN A 461 19.29 7.44 -20.13
CA GLN A 461 20.24 8.56 -20.13
C GLN A 461 21.15 8.62 -21.36
N LYS A 462 21.03 7.65 -22.29
CA LYS A 462 21.93 7.51 -23.45
C LYS A 462 23.40 7.40 -23.05
N ASP A 463 23.67 6.78 -21.90
CA ASP A 463 25.01 6.48 -21.41
C ASP A 463 25.53 5.19 -22.07
N TRP A 464 25.95 5.34 -23.32
CA TRP A 464 26.40 4.22 -24.16
C TRP A 464 27.66 3.54 -23.62
N GLU A 465 28.55 4.29 -22.96
CA GLU A 465 29.77 3.72 -22.39
C GLU A 465 29.46 2.72 -21.27
N THR A 466 28.49 3.07 -20.42
CA THR A 466 28.01 2.19 -19.36
C THR A 466 27.34 0.96 -19.94
N LEU A 467 26.40 1.15 -20.88
CA LEU A 467 25.69 0.04 -21.52
C LEU A 467 26.65 -0.92 -22.26
N ARG A 468 27.66 -0.37 -22.96
CA ARG A 468 28.74 -1.14 -23.61
C ARG A 468 29.54 -1.96 -22.59
N THR A 469 29.96 -1.33 -21.50
CA THR A 469 30.76 -1.96 -20.45
C THR A 469 29.98 -3.10 -19.79
N LEU A 470 28.71 -2.87 -19.46
CA LEU A 470 27.82 -3.89 -18.90
C LEU A 470 27.61 -5.05 -19.87
N GLY A 471 27.32 -4.75 -21.14
CA GLY A 471 27.13 -5.76 -22.19
C GLY A 471 28.38 -6.64 -22.37
N LYS A 472 29.57 -6.02 -22.47
CA LYS A 472 30.84 -6.74 -22.64
C LYS A 472 31.20 -7.58 -21.41
N LYS A 473 31.05 -7.04 -20.20
CA LYS A 473 31.41 -7.74 -18.95
C LYS A 473 30.52 -8.96 -18.68
N ASN A 474 29.25 -8.90 -19.08
CA ASN A 474 28.24 -9.92 -18.79
C ASN A 474 27.81 -10.73 -20.01
N ASN A 475 28.52 -10.61 -21.14
CA ASN A 475 28.22 -11.30 -22.40
C ASN A 475 26.79 -11.04 -22.95
N VAL A 476 26.24 -9.84 -22.71
CA VAL A 476 24.95 -9.41 -23.29
C VAL A 476 25.22 -8.66 -24.60
N THR A 477 25.23 -9.41 -25.70
CA THR A 477 25.68 -8.90 -27.01
C THR A 477 24.79 -7.79 -27.56
N LEU A 478 23.47 -7.83 -27.30
CA LEU A 478 22.56 -6.79 -27.79
C LEU A 478 22.80 -5.43 -27.13
N TRP A 479 23.06 -5.39 -25.82
CA TRP A 479 23.43 -4.15 -25.12
C TRP A 479 24.70 -3.55 -25.70
N GLN A 480 25.72 -4.39 -25.89
CA GLN A 480 26.97 -3.98 -26.50
C GLN A 480 26.75 -3.46 -27.93
N TYR A 481 25.98 -4.17 -28.75
CA TYR A 481 25.71 -3.81 -30.14
C TYR A 481 25.06 -2.43 -30.28
N VAL A 482 24.00 -2.16 -29.50
CA VAL A 482 23.30 -0.87 -29.52
C VAL A 482 24.22 0.26 -29.06
N ALA A 483 25.01 0.03 -28.01
CA ALA A 483 25.97 1.01 -27.53
C ALA A 483 27.09 1.30 -28.56
N ASP A 484 27.69 0.26 -29.14
CA ASP A 484 28.74 0.35 -30.14
C ASP A 484 28.26 1.09 -31.42
N LYS A 485 27.01 0.85 -31.83
CA LYS A 485 26.34 1.59 -32.92
C LYS A 485 26.25 3.09 -32.62
N ASN A 486 25.82 3.47 -31.42
CA ASN A 486 25.72 4.88 -31.02
C ASN A 486 27.09 5.54 -30.79
N LEU A 487 28.12 4.77 -30.48
CA LEU A 487 29.51 5.23 -30.32
C LEU A 487 30.32 5.22 -31.63
N ASN A 488 29.72 4.86 -32.77
CA ASN A 488 30.38 4.71 -34.07
C ASN A 488 31.58 3.74 -34.03
N ALA A 489 31.48 2.66 -33.25
CA ALA A 489 32.54 1.67 -33.15
C ALA A 489 32.73 0.88 -34.47
N LYS A 490 33.95 0.40 -34.70
CA LYS A 490 34.30 -0.45 -35.86
C LYS A 490 34.05 -1.92 -35.51
N ASN A 491 33.69 -2.74 -36.50
CA ASN A 491 33.42 -4.18 -36.37
C ASN A 491 32.22 -4.54 -35.47
N LEU A 492 31.04 -4.13 -35.92
CA LEU A 492 29.78 -4.42 -35.25
C LEU A 492 29.35 -5.87 -35.55
N LYS A 493 29.21 -6.69 -34.52
CA LYS A 493 28.64 -8.04 -34.64
C LYS A 493 27.33 -8.09 -33.86
N ASN A 494 26.22 -8.29 -34.57
CA ASN A 494 24.97 -8.67 -33.94
C ASN A 494 24.90 -10.22 -33.89
N THR A 495 24.45 -10.78 -32.78
CA THR A 495 24.20 -12.22 -32.63
C THR A 495 22.82 -12.50 -32.06
N ASP A 496 21.96 -11.47 -31.93
CA ASP A 496 20.60 -11.63 -31.45
C ASP A 496 19.67 -11.92 -32.63
N SER A 497 19.05 -13.11 -32.60
CA SER A 497 18.19 -13.66 -33.66
C SER A 497 16.97 -12.79 -33.94
N CYS A 498 16.39 -12.15 -32.91
CA CYS A 498 15.29 -11.21 -33.10
C CYS A 498 15.77 -10.00 -33.90
N VAL A 499 16.89 -9.39 -33.50
CA VAL A 499 17.37 -8.16 -34.15
C VAL A 499 17.79 -8.38 -35.61
N GLU A 500 18.19 -9.60 -36.00
CA GLU A 500 18.43 -9.95 -37.40
C GLU A 500 17.20 -9.72 -38.30
N LEU A 501 15.98 -9.93 -37.77
CA LEU A 501 14.70 -9.71 -38.48
C LEU A 501 14.55 -8.29 -39.03
N LEU A 502 15.24 -7.30 -38.44
CA LEU A 502 15.21 -5.92 -38.91
C LEU A 502 15.99 -5.70 -40.23
N SER A 503 16.82 -6.66 -40.63
CA SER A 503 17.76 -6.51 -41.76
C SER A 503 17.73 -7.64 -42.80
N ILE A 504 17.20 -8.82 -42.46
CA ILE A 504 17.08 -9.93 -43.43
C ILE A 504 16.14 -9.56 -44.59
N LYS A 505 16.36 -10.15 -45.76
CA LYS A 505 15.62 -9.82 -47.00
C LYS A 505 14.19 -10.33 -46.99
N GLU A 506 13.99 -11.56 -46.52
CA GLU A 506 12.70 -12.23 -46.43
C GLU A 506 12.50 -12.74 -45.00
N ILE A 507 11.25 -12.71 -44.52
CA ILE A 507 10.90 -13.16 -43.17
C ILE A 507 9.87 -14.27 -43.32
N ASP A 508 10.29 -15.51 -43.06
CA ASP A 508 9.40 -16.67 -43.03
C ASP A 508 9.06 -17.10 -41.60
N SER A 509 8.24 -18.15 -41.48
CA SER A 509 7.80 -18.68 -40.18
C SER A 509 8.91 -19.27 -39.32
N SER A 510 10.03 -19.72 -39.89
CA SER A 510 11.19 -20.21 -39.12
C SER A 510 11.88 -19.06 -38.40
N HIS A 511 12.14 -17.95 -39.12
CA HIS A 511 12.80 -16.79 -38.53
C HIS A 511 12.01 -16.20 -37.36
N LEU A 512 10.67 -16.22 -37.43
CA LEU A 512 9.81 -15.74 -36.35
C LEU A 512 9.82 -16.66 -35.12
N LYS A 513 9.99 -17.97 -35.31
CA LYS A 513 10.09 -18.93 -34.19
C LYS A 513 11.38 -18.77 -33.39
N ASP A 514 12.44 -18.29 -34.03
CA ASP A 514 13.74 -18.03 -33.39
C ASP A 514 13.73 -16.75 -32.53
N CYS A 515 12.63 -15.98 -32.54
CA CYS A 515 12.44 -14.80 -31.73
C CYS A 515 11.27 -14.97 -30.75
N ASN A 516 11.55 -15.22 -29.47
CA ASN A 516 10.52 -15.36 -28.44
C ASN A 516 10.22 -14.03 -27.71
N ASP A 517 9.93 -12.96 -28.47
CA ASP A 517 9.63 -11.64 -27.93
C ASP A 517 8.48 -11.00 -28.73
N ASN A 518 7.27 -11.09 -28.20
CA ASN A 518 6.06 -10.62 -28.89
C ASN A 518 6.07 -9.12 -29.15
N LEU A 519 6.56 -8.31 -28.20
CA LEU A 519 6.67 -6.86 -28.38
C LEU A 519 7.64 -6.52 -29.52
N PHE A 520 8.76 -7.26 -29.59
CA PHE A 520 9.71 -7.11 -30.68
C PHE A 520 9.13 -7.57 -32.03
N ILE A 521 8.41 -8.69 -32.07
CA ILE A 521 7.73 -9.15 -33.30
C ILE A 521 6.75 -8.09 -33.80
N GLU A 522 6.00 -7.44 -32.91
CA GLU A 522 5.10 -6.33 -33.31
C GLU A 522 5.86 -5.12 -33.88
N LEU A 523 7.05 -4.82 -33.35
CA LEU A 523 7.94 -3.80 -33.92
C LEU A 523 8.38 -4.19 -35.35
N VAL A 524 8.76 -5.46 -35.55
CA VAL A 524 9.13 -6.00 -36.87
C VAL A 524 7.95 -5.96 -37.84
N ASP A 525 6.76 -6.39 -37.40
CA ASP A 525 5.51 -6.36 -38.20
C ASP A 525 5.20 -4.96 -38.70
N TRP A 526 5.47 -3.94 -37.88
CA TRP A 526 5.32 -2.55 -38.28
C TRP A 526 6.41 -2.06 -39.24
N LEU A 527 7.68 -2.22 -38.84
CA LEU A 527 8.83 -1.70 -39.59
C LEU A 527 9.05 -2.40 -40.94
N ARG A 528 8.68 -3.68 -41.03
CA ARG A 528 8.82 -4.54 -42.22
C ARG A 528 7.46 -4.97 -42.77
N SER A 529 6.44 -4.13 -42.59
CA SER A 529 5.04 -4.40 -43.02
C SER A 529 4.91 -4.69 -44.51
N ASP A 530 5.75 -4.08 -45.34
CA ASP A 530 5.86 -4.33 -46.78
C ASP A 530 6.28 -5.77 -47.10
N ILE A 531 7.32 -6.26 -46.43
CA ILE A 531 7.85 -7.63 -46.61
C ILE A 531 6.94 -8.66 -45.96
N ARG A 532 6.26 -8.28 -44.88
CA ARG A 532 5.32 -9.14 -44.17
C ARG A 532 3.92 -9.19 -44.81
N GLY A 533 3.64 -8.35 -45.81
CA GLY A 533 2.32 -8.26 -46.44
C GLY A 533 1.23 -7.78 -45.48
N LEU A 534 1.59 -6.93 -44.50
CA LEU A 534 0.70 -6.44 -43.45
C LEU A 534 0.35 -4.96 -43.65
N SER A 535 -0.80 -4.53 -43.10
CA SER A 535 -1.16 -3.11 -43.03
C SER A 535 -0.24 -2.36 -42.08
N LYS A 536 0.59 -1.45 -42.62
CA LYS A 536 1.53 -0.63 -41.84
C LYS A 536 0.88 0.15 -40.71
N GLU A 537 -0.28 0.77 -40.98
CA GLU A 537 -1.00 1.58 -39.99
C GLU A 537 -1.57 0.72 -38.86
N THR A 538 -2.12 -0.45 -39.20
CA THR A 538 -2.67 -1.39 -38.22
C THR A 538 -1.57 -1.91 -37.30
N GLN A 539 -0.43 -2.32 -37.86
CA GLN A 539 0.69 -2.83 -37.06
C GLN A 539 1.34 -1.72 -36.22
N ARG A 540 1.39 -0.49 -36.73
CA ARG A 540 1.81 0.66 -35.92
C ARG A 540 0.96 0.80 -34.66
N LYS A 541 -0.36 0.92 -34.80
CA LYS A 541 -1.27 1.12 -33.66
C LYS A 541 -1.19 -0.05 -32.67
N LYS A 542 -1.04 -1.28 -33.19
CA LYS A 542 -0.85 -2.47 -32.35
C LYS A 542 0.42 -2.37 -31.51
N PHE A 543 1.56 -2.09 -32.15
CA PHE A 543 2.84 -1.91 -31.46
C PHE A 543 2.81 -0.73 -30.48
N GLU A 544 2.30 0.45 -30.88
CA GLU A 544 2.21 1.62 -30.00
C GLU A 544 1.41 1.33 -28.73
N ARG A 545 0.31 0.57 -28.83
CA ARG A 545 -0.47 0.12 -27.67
C ARG A 545 0.29 -0.86 -26.78
N SER A 546 0.90 -1.90 -27.36
CA SER A 546 1.67 -2.88 -26.59
C SER A 546 2.90 -2.25 -25.93
N PHE A 547 3.57 -1.33 -26.63
CA PHE A 547 4.70 -0.58 -26.11
C PHE A 547 4.27 0.39 -24.99
N LYS A 548 3.10 1.02 -25.09
CA LYS A 548 2.54 1.81 -23.97
C LYS A 548 2.39 0.97 -22.71
N ASN A 549 1.75 -0.20 -22.83
CA ASN A 549 1.56 -1.11 -21.70
C ASN A 549 2.89 -1.57 -21.12
N TYR A 550 3.85 -1.92 -21.97
CA TYR A 550 5.20 -2.27 -21.55
C TYR A 550 5.91 -1.14 -20.79
N MET A 551 5.80 0.11 -21.26
CA MET A 551 6.42 1.25 -20.58
C MET A 551 5.72 1.56 -19.26
N LEU A 552 4.40 1.38 -19.18
CA LEU A 552 3.66 1.49 -17.93
C LEU A 552 4.08 0.40 -16.94
N ASP A 553 4.27 -0.83 -17.40
CA ASP A 553 4.80 -1.93 -16.61
C ASP A 553 6.21 -1.62 -16.09
N GLN A 554 7.06 -0.95 -16.87
CA GLN A 554 8.38 -0.47 -16.40
C GLN A 554 8.23 0.56 -15.29
N GLU A 555 7.32 1.52 -15.43
CA GLU A 555 7.06 2.54 -14.40
C GLU A 555 6.53 1.90 -13.11
N ILE A 556 5.61 0.94 -13.20
CA ILE A 556 5.11 0.17 -12.04
C ILE A 556 6.26 -0.54 -11.32
N GLN A 557 7.19 -1.18 -12.04
CA GLN A 557 8.35 -1.81 -11.39
C GLN A 557 9.28 -0.79 -10.76
N ARG A 558 9.53 0.33 -11.44
CA ARG A 558 10.36 1.43 -10.95
C ARG A 558 9.83 1.94 -9.60
N SER A 559 8.53 2.20 -9.51
CA SER A 559 7.88 2.61 -8.25
C SER A 559 7.86 1.50 -7.22
N ASN A 560 7.61 0.25 -7.62
CA ASN A 560 7.65 -0.88 -6.70
C ASN A 560 9.04 -1.05 -6.05
N ILE A 561 10.12 -0.93 -6.84
CA ILE A 561 11.50 -0.97 -6.31
C ILE A 561 11.72 0.18 -5.31
N ALA A 562 11.27 1.39 -5.65
CA ALA A 562 11.39 2.58 -4.80
C ALA A 562 10.70 2.41 -3.44
N LEU A 563 9.55 1.71 -3.42
CA LEU A 563 8.77 1.43 -2.22
C LEU A 563 9.23 0.16 -1.47
N GLY A 564 10.43 -0.35 -1.74
CA GLY A 564 10.95 -1.53 -1.05
C GLY A 564 10.36 -2.84 -1.56
N MET A 565 9.81 -2.87 -2.77
CA MET A 565 9.08 -3.99 -3.37
C MET A 565 7.96 -4.50 -2.45
N ILE A 566 6.98 -3.65 -2.18
CA ILE A 566 5.79 -4.02 -1.40
C ILE A 566 4.60 -4.42 -2.26
N TRP A 567 4.70 -4.30 -3.59
CA TRP A 567 3.66 -4.72 -4.53
C TRP A 567 3.95 -6.09 -5.12
N ASP A 568 2.89 -6.86 -5.28
CA ASP A 568 2.93 -8.17 -5.92
C ASP A 568 2.83 -7.99 -7.44
N THR A 569 3.96 -7.73 -8.07
CA THR A 569 4.10 -7.59 -9.52
C THR A 569 4.64 -8.90 -10.13
N ALA A 570 4.45 -9.09 -11.43
CA ALA A 570 4.93 -10.28 -12.12
C ALA A 570 6.47 -10.43 -11.99
N ARG A 571 6.93 -11.61 -11.54
CA ARG A 571 8.36 -11.89 -11.31
C ARG A 571 9.22 -11.87 -12.60
N GLU A 572 8.58 -11.98 -13.76
CA GLU A 572 9.24 -11.94 -15.06
C GLU A 572 9.64 -10.51 -15.46
N ASN A 573 9.00 -9.49 -14.87
CA ASN A 573 9.24 -8.10 -15.17
C ASN A 573 10.29 -7.51 -14.22
N ASN A 574 11.53 -7.38 -14.70
CA ASN A 574 12.71 -7.06 -13.88
C ASN A 574 13.29 -5.64 -14.12
N TYR A 575 12.48 -4.68 -14.56
CA TYR A 575 12.90 -3.31 -14.91
C TYR A 575 14.20 -3.29 -15.74
N ALA A 576 14.12 -3.88 -16.93
CA ALA A 576 15.26 -4.14 -17.81
C ALA A 576 14.94 -3.69 -19.25
N PRO A 577 15.96 -3.33 -20.06
CA PRO A 577 15.73 -2.97 -21.45
C PRO A 577 15.13 -4.12 -22.25
N SER A 578 13.97 -3.89 -22.86
CA SER A 578 13.44 -4.82 -23.85
C SER A 578 14.25 -4.77 -25.16
N ARG A 579 14.15 -5.83 -25.96
CA ARG A 579 14.71 -5.81 -27.32
C ARG A 579 14.10 -4.67 -28.15
N ALA A 580 12.81 -4.40 -27.96
CA ALA A 580 12.10 -3.34 -28.70
C ALA A 580 12.65 -1.95 -28.33
N GLU A 581 12.84 -1.65 -27.05
CA GLU A 581 13.49 -0.41 -26.62
C GLU A 581 14.91 -0.28 -27.17
N LEU A 582 15.71 -1.34 -27.07
CA LEU A 582 17.08 -1.38 -27.56
C LEU A 582 17.14 -1.11 -29.07
N ALA A 583 16.27 -1.73 -29.86
CA ALA A 583 16.18 -1.48 -31.30
C ALA A 583 15.74 -0.05 -31.61
N LEU A 584 14.74 0.51 -30.90
CA LEU A 584 14.35 1.91 -31.06
C LEU A 584 15.49 2.88 -30.76
N HIS A 585 16.48 2.47 -29.95
CA HIS A 585 17.66 3.28 -29.64
C HIS A 585 18.80 3.19 -30.66
N LEU A 586 18.66 2.39 -31.73
CA LEU A 586 19.61 2.42 -32.85
C LEU A 586 19.49 3.75 -33.64
N PRO A 587 20.60 4.33 -34.12
CA PRO A 587 20.59 5.62 -34.82
C PRO A 587 19.62 5.69 -36.01
N GLU A 588 19.50 4.61 -36.78
CA GLU A 588 18.62 4.49 -37.95
C GLU A 588 17.12 4.59 -37.61
N TYR A 589 16.72 4.28 -36.37
CA TYR A 589 15.32 4.33 -35.92
C TYR A 589 14.97 5.58 -35.11
N ALA A 590 15.82 6.60 -35.07
CA ALA A 590 15.60 7.81 -34.28
C ALA A 590 14.24 8.50 -34.54
N LYS A 591 13.77 8.53 -35.79
CA LYS A 591 12.45 9.09 -36.15
C LYS A 591 11.29 8.24 -35.63
N ILE A 592 11.42 6.91 -35.73
CA ILE A 592 10.44 5.95 -35.23
C ILE A 592 10.36 6.04 -33.70
N ARG A 593 11.51 6.07 -33.02
CA ARG A 593 11.58 6.29 -31.58
C ARG A 593 10.86 7.57 -31.17
N ALA A 594 11.14 8.69 -31.84
CA ALA A 594 10.46 9.95 -31.53
C ALA A 594 8.93 9.86 -31.72
N GLN A 595 8.46 9.13 -32.73
CA GLN A 595 7.04 8.89 -32.95
C GLN A 595 6.41 8.06 -31.83
N VAL A 596 7.03 6.94 -31.44
CA VAL A 596 6.54 6.04 -30.40
C VAL A 596 6.54 6.71 -29.03
N TYR A 597 7.62 7.40 -28.64
CA TYR A 597 7.67 8.08 -27.35
C TYR A 597 6.71 9.27 -27.28
N LYS A 598 6.37 9.89 -28.43
CA LYS A 598 5.32 10.92 -28.49
C LYS A 598 3.92 10.34 -28.28
N SER A 599 3.65 9.10 -28.71
CA SER A 599 2.34 8.48 -28.48
C SER A 599 2.10 8.14 -27.01
N LEU A 600 3.17 7.93 -26.22
CA LEU A 600 3.06 7.75 -24.77
C LEU A 600 2.46 8.99 -24.07
N ALA A 601 2.88 10.20 -24.49
CA ALA A 601 2.49 11.46 -23.86
C ALA A 601 1.09 11.97 -24.26
N THR A 602 0.48 11.42 -25.31
CA THR A 602 -0.77 11.96 -25.90
C THR A 602 -2.04 11.30 -25.37
N ILE A 603 -1.93 10.15 -24.70
CA ILE A 603 -3.11 9.36 -24.30
C ILE A 603 -3.56 9.68 -22.85
N ASP A 604 -2.71 10.30 -22.02
CA ASP A 604 -3.08 10.74 -20.67
C ASP A 604 -4.03 11.97 -20.68
N GLN A 605 -4.41 12.49 -21.85
CA GLN A 605 -5.33 13.63 -22.02
C GLN A 605 -6.73 13.24 -22.53
N GLU A 606 -6.96 11.96 -22.86
CA GLU A 606 -8.24 11.47 -23.40
C GLU A 606 -9.10 10.68 -22.39
N GLU A 607 -8.65 10.55 -21.14
CA GLU A 607 -9.38 10.00 -19.98
C GLU A 607 -9.46 11.04 -18.85
#